data_AF-A0A4Q3KHB5-F1
#
_entry.id   AF-A0A4Q3KHB5-F1
#
_cell.length_a   1.000
_cell.length_b   1.000
_cell.length_c   1.000
_cell.angle_alpha   90.00
_cell.angle_beta   90.00
_cell.angle_gamma   90.00
#
_symmetry.space_group_name_H-M   'P 1'
#
loop_
_entity.id
_entity.type
_entity.pdbx_description
1 polymer ?
#
loop_
_entity_poly.entity_id
_entity_poly.type
_entity_poly.pdbx_seq_one_letter_code
_entity_poly.pdbx_strand_id
1 'polypeptide(L)' 'MRIAQIAPLHEAVPPKLYGGTERVVSFLTEELVAMGHDVTL' A
#
# COMPACT_ATOMS: atom_id res chain seq x y z
N MET A 1 6.17 1.13 -14.24
CA MET A 1 4.74 1.13 -14.70
C MET A 1 3.96 2.11 -13.84
N ARG A 2 2.73 2.49 -14.23
CA ARG A 2 1.82 3.29 -13.39
C ARG A 2 0.78 2.37 -12.75
N ILE A 3 0.69 2.36 -11.43
CA ILE A 3 -0.14 1.43 -10.66
C ILE A 3 -1.00 2.22 -9.68
N ALA A 4 -2.31 1.99 -9.70
CA ALA A 4 -3.22 2.48 -8.67
C ALA A 4 -3.53 1.32 -7.71
N GLN A 5 -3.21 1.49 -6.43
CA GLN A 5 -3.55 0.53 -5.38
C GLN A 5 -4.77 1.02 -4.61
N ILE A 6 -5.76 0.15 -4.44
CA ILE A 6 -6.96 0.47 -3.65
C ILE A 6 -6.90 -0.38 -2.38
N ALA A 7 -6.78 0.29 -1.25
CA ALA A 7 -6.83 -0.34 0.07
C ALA A 7 -8.26 -0.36 0.63
N PRO A 8 -8.59 -1.28 1.56
CA PRO A 8 -9.84 -1.21 2.30
C PRO A 8 -9.95 0.10 3.11
N LEU A 9 -11.17 0.61 3.28
CA LEU A 9 -11.45 1.87 3.99
C LEU A 9 -11.43 1.73 5.53
N HIS A 10 -11.02 0.58 6.06
CA HIS A 10 -11.18 0.24 7.47
C HIS A 10 -10.12 0.89 8.36
N GLU A 11 -8.88 0.97 7.90
CA GLU A 11 -7.75 1.55 8.63
C GLU A 11 -6.80 2.27 7.66
N ALA A 12 -5.91 3.14 8.17
CA ALA A 12 -4.92 3.81 7.34
C ALA A 12 -3.87 2.82 6.77
N VAL A 13 -3.19 3.23 5.70
CA VAL A 13 -2.01 2.55 5.16
C VAL A 13 -0.79 3.47 5.34
N PRO A 14 0.23 3.12 6.16
CA PRO A 14 0.32 1.94 7.02
C PRO A 14 -0.62 2.00 8.25
N PRO A 15 -1.11 0.84 8.74
CA PRO A 15 -2.08 0.79 9.82
C PRO A 15 -1.42 1.03 11.18
N LYS A 16 -2.06 1.86 12.02
CA LYS A 16 -1.65 2.06 13.43
C LYS A 16 -2.22 1.00 14.37
N LEU A 17 -3.35 0.40 13.99
CA LEU A 17 -4.08 -0.60 14.76
C LEU A 17 -4.03 -1.96 14.04
N TYR A 18 -5.07 -2.77 14.24
CA TYR A 18 -5.23 -4.04 13.55
C TYR A 18 -5.70 -3.80 12.10
N GLY A 19 -4.74 -3.75 11.18
CA GLY A 19 -4.97 -3.77 9.73
C GLY A 19 -4.03 -4.79 9.08
N GLY A 20 -4.54 -5.99 8.81
CA GLY A 20 -3.73 -7.05 8.17
C GLY A 20 -3.49 -6.74 6.70
N THR A 21 -4.56 -6.44 5.97
CA THR A 21 -4.52 -6.10 4.56
C THR A 21 -3.77 -4.79 4.32
N GLU A 22 -4.04 -3.75 5.12
CA GLU A 22 -3.38 -2.45 5.01
C GLU A 22 -1.87 -2.54 5.20
N ARG A 23 -1.40 -3.43 6.08
CA ARG A 23 0.04 -3.67 6.27
C ARG A 23 0.67 -4.32 5.04
N VAL A 24 -0.02 -5.28 4.41
CA VAL A 24 0.44 -5.89 3.15
C VAL A 24 0.46 -4.86 2.02
N VAL A 25 -0.57 -4.01 1.93
CA VAL A 25 -0.59 -2.92 0.94
C VAL A 25 0.61 -2.02 1.13
N SER A 26 0.91 -1.57 2.36
CA SER A 26 2.10 -0.74 2.65
C SER A 26 3.39 -1.38 2.16
N PHE A 27 3.64 -2.66 2.50
CA PHE A 27 4.86 -3.35 2.08
C PHE A 27 4.94 -3.48 0.56
N LEU A 28 3.82 -3.81 -0.09
CA LEU A 28 3.79 -3.93 -1.55
C LEU A 28 4.00 -2.57 -2.23
N THR A 29 3.44 -1.48 -1.68
CA THR A 29 3.67 -0.12 -2.17
C THR A 29 5.15 0.22 -2.12
N GLU A 30 5.80 0.01 -0.97
CA GLU A 30 7.22 0.33 -0.77
C GLU A 30 8.13 -0.42 -1.77
N GLU A 31 7.92 -1.73 -1.93
CA GLU A 31 8.72 -2.54 -2.85
C GLU A 31 8.48 -2.18 -4.32
N LEU A 32 7.23 -1.89 -4.73
CA LEU A 32 6.93 -1.44 -6.09
C LEU A 32 7.55 -0.07 -6.38
N VAL A 33 7.56 0.85 -5.42
CA VAL A 33 8.25 2.13 -5.57
C VAL A 33 9.76 1.92 -5.67
N ALA A 34 10.34 1.04 -4.83
CA ALA A 34 11.76 0.70 -4.89
C ALA A 34 12.18 0.07 -6.22
N MET A 35 11.30 -0.69 -6.86
CA MET A 35 11.48 -1.22 -8.22
C MET A 35 11.29 -0.18 -9.34
N GLY A 36 11.00 1.09 -9.02
CA GLY A 36 10.86 2.19 -9.98
C GLY A 36 9.47 2.31 -10.61
N HIS A 37 8.42 1.78 -9.98
CA HIS A 37 7.05 1.98 -10.41
C HIS A 37 6.47 3.28 -9.82
N ASP A 38 5.63 3.96 -10.61
CA ASP A 38 4.81 5.10 -10.16
C ASP A 38 3.54 4.55 -9.53
N VAL A 39 3.47 4.56 -8.19
CA VAL A 39 2.34 4.02 -7.43
C VAL A 39 1.54 5.18 -6.82
N THR A 40 0.24 5.19 -7.11
CA THR A 40 -0.73 6.01 -6.39
C THR A 40 -1.55 5.10 -5.48
N LEU A 41 -1.64 5.47 -4.20
CA LEU A 41 -2.39 4.77 -3.18
C LEU A 41 -3.51 5.69 -2.65
#